data_AF-A0A353Z849-F1
#
_entry.id   AF-A0A353Z849-F1
#
_cell.length_a   1.000
_cell.length_b   1.000
_cell.length_c   1.000
_cell.angle_alpha   90.00
_cell.angle_beta   90.00
_cell.angle_gamma   90.00
#
_symmetry.space_group_name_H-M   'P 1'
#
loop_
_entity.id
_entity.type
_entity.pdbx_description
1 polymer ?
#
loop_
_entity_poly.entity_id
_entity_poly.type
_entity_poly.pdbx_seq_one_letter_code
_entity_poly.pdbx_strand_id
1 'polypeptide(L)'
;MSQMPVNRELLDAINRRYFFGRSACGLGTAALASLLNPTLFSGQPARAAEAQEAGPLGALPELHSPPRAKRVIWLFMADAPSQLDLWDYKPKLQDYFDKDLPESVRNGQRITTMTSGQSRLPCAPSMFKFNQHGKNGTWISELLPQIATQIDDLCLIKTLNTEAINHDP
;
A
#
# COMPACT_ATOMS: atom_id res chain seq x y z
N MET A 1 21.19 -36.27 -55.11
CA MET A 1 21.03 -34.97 -54.41
C MET A 1 21.80 -35.05 -53.11
N SER A 2 22.99 -34.43 -53.07
CA SER A 2 23.89 -34.44 -51.92
C SER A 2 23.35 -33.53 -50.82
N GLN A 3 23.15 -34.05 -49.60
CA GLN A 3 22.71 -33.24 -48.46
C GLN A 3 23.87 -32.34 -48.03
N MET A 4 23.65 -31.02 -48.00
CA MET A 4 24.63 -30.07 -47.46
C MET A 4 24.85 -30.35 -45.96
N PRO A 5 26.10 -30.43 -45.49
CA PRO A 5 26.36 -30.56 -44.07
C PRO A 5 25.92 -29.28 -43.37
N VAL A 6 24.89 -29.37 -42.53
CA VAL A 6 24.42 -28.24 -41.72
C VAL A 6 25.54 -27.86 -40.76
N ASN A 7 26.04 -26.63 -40.88
CA ASN A 7 27.14 -26.13 -40.05
C ASN A 7 26.67 -26.04 -38.58
N ARG A 8 27.16 -26.95 -37.74
CA ARG A 8 26.77 -27.09 -36.34
C ARG A 8 27.06 -25.82 -35.52
N GLU A 9 28.11 -25.08 -35.88
CA GLU A 9 28.45 -23.79 -35.27
C GLU A 9 27.36 -22.74 -35.53
N LEU A 10 26.73 -22.78 -36.71
CA LEU A 10 25.63 -21.87 -37.07
C LEU A 10 24.37 -22.21 -36.28
N LEU A 11 24.07 -23.50 -36.09
CA LEU A 11 22.95 -23.97 -35.27
C LEU A 11 23.13 -23.60 -33.79
N ASP A 12 24.34 -23.71 -33.27
CA ASP A 12 24.68 -23.32 -31.90
C ASP A 12 24.58 -21.80 -31.72
N ALA A 13 25.02 -21.00 -32.70
CA ALA A 13 24.91 -19.54 -32.69
C ALA A 13 23.45 -19.04 -32.75
N ILE A 14 22.54 -19.79 -33.39
CA ILE A 14 21.11 -19.42 -33.53
C ILE A 14 20.26 -19.93 -32.35
N ASN A 15 20.78 -20.85 -31.52
CA ASN A 15 20.02 -21.40 -30.42
C ASN A 15 19.84 -20.36 -29.30
N ARG A 16 18.57 -20.08 -28.96
CA ARG A 16 18.18 -19.19 -27.85
C ARG A 16 18.94 -19.47 -26.56
N ARG A 17 19.19 -20.75 -26.23
CA ARG A 17 19.92 -21.13 -25.01
C ARG A 17 21.37 -20.66 -25.04
N TYR A 18 22.04 -20.73 -26.18
CA TYR A 18 23.42 -20.27 -26.34
C TYR A 18 23.50 -18.73 -26.32
N PHE A 19 22.56 -18.06 -26.99
CA PHE A 19 22.42 -16.61 -26.97
C PHE A 19 22.18 -16.06 -25.55
N PHE A 20 21.22 -16.61 -24.81
CA PHE A 20 20.95 -16.20 -23.43
C PHE A 20 22.08 -16.60 -22.47
N GLY A 21 22.69 -17.77 -22.66
CA GLY A 21 23.83 -18.21 -21.85
C GLY A 21 25.04 -17.28 -21.98
N ARG A 22 25.38 -16.82 -23.19
CA ARG A 22 26.47 -15.87 -23.41
C ARG A 22 26.12 -14.44 -23.00
N SER A 23 24.88 -14.00 -23.25
CA SER A 23 24.46 -12.62 -22.95
C SER A 23 24.27 -12.37 -21.45
N ALA A 24 23.84 -13.38 -20.68
CA ALA A 24 23.67 -13.27 -19.23
C ALA A 24 24.99 -12.96 -18.50
N CYS A 25 26.11 -13.48 -19.00
CA CYS A 25 27.43 -13.22 -18.43
C CYS A 25 27.86 -11.75 -18.62
N GLY A 26 27.48 -11.11 -19.73
CA GLY A 26 27.78 -9.70 -20.01
C GLY A 26 27.05 -8.73 -19.09
N LEU A 27 25.75 -8.95 -18.84
CA LEU A 27 24.97 -8.11 -17.94
C LEU A 27 25.41 -8.28 -16.48
N GLY A 28 25.71 -9.51 -16.05
CA GLY A 28 26.20 -9.78 -14.69
C GLY A 28 27.56 -9.15 -14.42
N THR A 29 28.47 -9.20 -15.39
CA THR A 29 29.80 -8.55 -15.27
C THR A 29 29.70 -7.03 -15.28
N ALA A 30 28.83 -6.44 -16.09
CA ALA A 30 28.56 -4.99 -16.06
C ALA A 30 27.95 -4.54 -14.71
N ALA A 31 27.02 -5.32 -14.15
CA ALA A 31 26.44 -5.05 -12.83
C ALA A 31 27.49 -5.15 -11.72
N LEU A 32 28.33 -6.21 -11.73
CA LEU A 32 29.42 -6.37 -10.77
C LEU A 32 30.45 -5.25 -10.89
N ALA A 33 30.82 -4.85 -12.11
CA ALA A 33 31.73 -3.74 -12.35
C ALA A 33 31.16 -2.41 -11.84
N SER A 34 29.84 -2.20 -11.98
CA SER A 34 29.16 -1.02 -11.42
C SER A 34 29.12 -1.02 -9.89
N LEU A 35 29.04 -2.19 -9.24
CA LEU A 35 29.09 -2.30 -7.77
C LEU A 35 30.52 -2.12 -7.24
N LEU A 36 31.52 -2.67 -7.92
CA LEU A 36 32.93 -2.54 -7.55
C LEU A 36 33.47 -1.12 -7.79
N ASN A 37 32.94 -0.43 -8.80
CA ASN A 37 33.29 0.95 -9.09
C ASN A 37 32.04 1.76 -9.48
N PRO A 38 31.39 2.41 -8.50
CA PRO A 38 30.17 3.20 -8.74
C PRO A 38 30.34 4.37 -9.70
N THR A 39 31.58 4.81 -9.98
CA THR A 39 31.88 5.92 -10.90
C THR A 39 32.28 5.45 -12.30
N LEU A 40 32.31 4.13 -12.57
CA LEU A 40 32.76 3.56 -13.85
C LEU A 40 31.91 4.03 -15.05
N PHE A 41 30.64 4.35 -14.82
CA PHE A 41 29.70 4.84 -15.84
C PHE A 41 29.26 6.30 -15.61
N SER A 42 29.80 6.99 -14.59
CA SER A 42 29.53 8.40 -14.41
C SER A 42 30.36 9.19 -15.41
N GLY A 43 29.74 9.77 -16.44
CA GLY A 43 30.39 10.59 -17.47
C GLY A 43 30.97 11.93 -16.99
N GLN A 44 31.32 12.04 -15.71
CA GLN A 44 31.95 13.23 -15.12
C GLN A 44 33.38 12.88 -14.69
N PRO A 45 34.38 13.72 -15.00
CA PRO A 45 35.72 13.53 -14.46
C PRO A 45 35.65 13.59 -12.95
N ALA A 46 36.38 12.69 -12.29
CA ALA A 46 36.43 12.51 -10.84
C ALA A 46 36.72 13.83 -10.11
N ARG A 47 35.67 14.62 -9.86
CA ARG A 47 35.67 15.63 -8.83
C ARG A 47 35.41 14.86 -7.56
N ALA A 48 36.40 14.89 -6.67
CA ALA A 48 36.40 14.18 -5.39
C ALA A 48 34.98 14.10 -4.83
N ALA A 49 34.43 12.89 -4.83
CA ALA A 49 33.18 12.60 -4.19
C ALA A 49 33.37 12.92 -2.71
N GLU A 50 32.97 14.12 -2.31
CA GLU A 50 32.38 14.28 -0.98
C GLU A 50 31.37 13.15 -0.89
N ALA A 51 31.61 12.24 0.05
CA ALA A 51 30.79 11.07 0.25
C ALA A 51 29.36 11.55 0.52
N GLN A 52 28.58 11.66 -0.54
CA GLN A 52 27.14 11.72 -0.45
C GLN A 52 26.78 10.36 0.11
N GLU A 53 26.54 10.33 1.43
CA GLU A 53 26.21 9.13 2.18
C GLU A 53 25.16 8.39 1.37
N ALA A 54 25.59 7.31 0.72
CA ALA A 54 24.70 6.42 0.04
C ALA A 54 23.80 5.87 1.15
N GLY A 55 22.59 6.43 1.25
CA GLY A 55 21.56 5.92 2.12
C GLY A 55 21.44 4.41 1.89
N PRO A 56 21.02 3.64 2.90
CA PRO A 56 20.94 2.18 2.83
C PRO A 56 20.29 1.77 1.50
N LEU A 57 20.93 0.86 0.78
CA LEU A 57 20.58 0.39 -0.56
C LEU A 57 19.05 0.26 -0.71
N GLY A 58 18.44 1.20 -1.43
CA GLY A 58 16.97 1.32 -1.57
C GLY A 58 16.38 2.66 -1.15
N ALA A 59 17.12 3.50 -0.43
CA ALA A 59 16.75 4.89 -0.18
C ALA A 59 17.18 5.78 -1.36
N LEU A 60 16.29 6.65 -1.83
CA LEU A 60 16.66 7.71 -2.76
C LEU A 60 17.78 8.55 -2.13
N PRO A 61 18.86 8.86 -2.86
CA PRO A 61 19.99 9.64 -2.33
C PRO A 61 19.58 11.05 -1.89
N GLU A 62 18.47 11.55 -2.42
CA GLU A 62 17.86 12.80 -2.01
C GLU A 62 16.33 12.70 -2.14
N LEU A 63 15.60 13.14 -1.12
CA LEU A 63 14.14 13.26 -1.18
C LEU A 63 13.77 14.56 -1.87
N HIS A 64 12.77 14.55 -2.76
CA HIS A 64 12.24 15.76 -3.42
C HIS A 64 11.80 16.85 -2.44
N SER A 65 11.57 16.50 -1.17
CA SER A 65 11.30 17.45 -0.08
C SER A 65 11.98 16.97 1.20
N PRO A 66 12.56 17.88 2.00
CA PRO A 66 13.17 17.50 3.26
C PRO A 66 12.12 16.90 4.21
N PRO A 67 12.45 15.84 4.96
CA PRO A 67 11.51 15.20 5.87
C PRO A 67 11.12 16.19 6.98
N ARG A 68 9.82 16.50 7.07
CA ARG A 68 9.29 17.39 8.13
C ARG A 68 9.08 16.66 9.46
N ALA A 69 8.79 15.36 9.42
CA ALA A 69 8.62 14.51 10.60
C ALA A 69 9.90 13.72 10.87
N LYS A 70 10.39 13.72 12.12
CA LYS A 70 11.60 12.98 12.52
C LYS A 70 11.31 11.57 13.05
N ARG A 71 10.09 11.34 13.55
CA ARG A 71 9.63 10.09 14.17
C ARG A 71 8.15 9.91 13.89
N VAL A 72 7.73 8.66 13.68
CA VAL A 72 6.33 8.29 13.48
C VAL A 72 5.99 7.19 14.48
N ILE A 73 4.88 7.36 15.20
CA ILE A 73 4.27 6.28 15.98
C ILE A 73 3.12 5.74 15.13
N TRP A 74 3.25 4.48 14.71
CA TRP A 74 2.21 3.79 13.94
C TRP A 74 1.51 2.79 14.85
N LEU A 75 0.20 2.94 15.00
CA LEU A 75 -0.63 2.04 15.79
C LEU A 75 -1.54 1.25 14.85
N PHE A 76 -1.25 -0.03 14.68
CA PHE A 76 -2.17 -0.96 14.02
C PHE A 76 -3.10 -1.55 15.07
N MET A 77 -4.38 -1.23 14.98
CA MET A 77 -5.38 -1.64 15.95
C MET A 77 -6.28 -2.70 15.32
N ALA A 78 -5.77 -3.93 15.19
CA ALA A 78 -6.63 -5.09 14.94
C ALA A 78 -7.69 -5.16 16.04
N ASP A 79 -8.95 -5.37 15.65
CA ASP A 79 -10.09 -5.40 16.57
C ASP A 79 -10.36 -4.08 17.32
N ALA A 80 -9.96 -2.95 16.73
CA ALA A 80 -10.37 -1.62 17.20
C ALA A 80 -11.90 -1.48 17.23
N PRO A 81 -12.43 -0.53 18.03
CA PRO A 81 -13.84 -0.19 17.97
C PRO A 81 -14.23 0.25 16.55
N SER A 82 -15.48 -0.05 16.17
CA SER A 82 -16.00 0.24 14.85
C SER A 82 -15.83 1.72 14.47
N GLN A 83 -15.36 1.98 13.26
CA GLN A 83 -15.29 3.35 12.73
C GLN A 83 -16.65 4.06 12.71
N LEU A 84 -17.75 3.30 12.52
CA LEU A 84 -19.12 3.81 12.54
C LEU A 84 -19.53 4.29 13.93
N ASP A 85 -18.93 3.74 14.98
CA ASP A 85 -19.21 4.10 16.37
C ASP A 85 -18.29 5.20 16.90
N LEU A 86 -17.19 5.52 16.20
CA LEU A 86 -16.20 6.49 16.65
C LEU A 86 -16.21 7.80 15.84
N TRP A 87 -16.07 7.72 14.52
CA TRP A 87 -15.70 8.86 13.67
C TRP A 87 -16.64 9.08 12.48
N ASP A 88 -17.42 8.07 12.11
CA ASP A 88 -18.18 8.08 10.88
C ASP A 88 -19.68 8.21 11.11
N TYR A 89 -20.09 9.45 11.41
CA TYR A 89 -21.50 9.79 11.62
C TYR A 89 -22.34 9.56 10.36
N LYS A 90 -23.18 8.51 10.40
CA LYS A 90 -24.14 8.15 9.35
C LYS A 90 -25.58 8.23 9.86
N PRO A 91 -26.19 9.43 9.99
CA PRO A 91 -27.52 9.59 10.58
C PRO A 91 -28.61 8.82 9.83
N LYS A 92 -28.52 8.75 8.50
CA LYS A 92 -29.49 8.02 7.66
C LYS A 92 -29.54 6.52 7.93
N LEU A 93 -28.51 5.95 8.56
CA LEU A 93 -28.48 4.51 8.87
C LEU A 93 -29.56 4.12 9.88
N GLN A 94 -30.04 5.08 10.69
CA GLN A 94 -31.19 4.90 11.58
C GLN A 94 -32.46 4.51 10.81
N ASP A 95 -32.68 5.09 9.62
CA ASP A 95 -33.83 4.76 8.77
C ASP A 95 -33.78 3.33 8.23
N TYR A 96 -32.61 2.69 8.30
CA TYR A 96 -32.36 1.32 7.85
C TYR A 96 -32.25 0.33 9.01
N PHE A 97 -32.45 0.76 10.26
CA PHE A 97 -32.34 -0.14 11.41
C PHE A 97 -33.25 -1.37 11.26
N ASP A 98 -32.67 -2.56 11.44
CA ASP A 98 -33.30 -3.87 11.30
C ASP A 98 -33.87 -4.20 9.90
N LYS A 99 -33.65 -3.33 8.91
CA LYS A 99 -33.90 -3.66 7.50
C LYS A 99 -32.72 -4.44 6.95
N ASP A 100 -33.00 -5.44 6.13
CA ASP A 100 -31.95 -6.21 5.47
C ASP A 100 -31.10 -5.33 4.56
N LEU A 101 -29.80 -5.64 4.51
CA LEU A 101 -28.82 -4.96 3.67
C LEU A 101 -29.30 -4.92 2.22
N PRO A 102 -29.42 -3.72 1.60
CA PRO A 102 -29.88 -3.62 0.22
C PRO A 102 -28.99 -4.40 -0.74
N GLU A 103 -29.61 -5.07 -1.73
CA GLU A 103 -28.88 -5.85 -2.73
C GLU A 103 -27.89 -4.99 -3.53
N SER A 104 -28.22 -3.72 -3.76
CA SER A 104 -27.32 -2.74 -4.40
C SER A 104 -26.05 -2.46 -3.61
N VAL A 105 -26.06 -2.64 -2.28
CA VAL A 105 -24.87 -2.51 -1.43
C VAL A 105 -24.12 -3.83 -1.38
N ARG A 106 -24.84 -4.96 -1.27
CA ARG A 106 -24.24 -6.29 -1.25
C ARG A 106 -23.50 -6.59 -2.55
N ASN A 107 -24.09 -6.30 -3.71
CA ASN A 107 -23.51 -6.38 -5.06
C ASN A 107 -22.52 -7.55 -5.30
N GLY A 108 -22.84 -8.75 -4.82
CA GLY A 108 -21.98 -9.93 -4.96
C GLY A 108 -20.72 -9.97 -4.08
N GLN A 109 -20.54 -9.02 -3.15
CA GLN A 109 -19.43 -8.99 -2.20
C GLN A 109 -19.39 -10.26 -1.35
N ARG A 110 -18.17 -10.74 -1.09
CA ARG A 110 -17.92 -11.91 -0.24
C ARG A 110 -18.24 -11.56 1.21
N ILE A 111 -19.04 -12.41 1.85
CA ILE A 111 -19.39 -12.29 3.26
C ILE A 111 -18.30 -12.95 4.11
N THR A 112 -18.02 -12.38 5.29
CA THR A 112 -17.10 -12.99 6.24
C THR A 112 -17.64 -14.33 6.72
N THR A 113 -16.75 -15.24 7.13
CA THR A 113 -17.17 -16.52 7.72
C THR A 113 -18.06 -16.31 8.95
N MET A 114 -17.84 -15.24 9.71
CA MET A 114 -18.59 -14.89 10.92
C MET A 114 -20.08 -14.59 10.67
N THR A 115 -20.44 -14.09 9.49
CA THR A 115 -21.83 -13.76 9.13
C THR A 115 -22.41 -14.66 8.04
N SER A 116 -21.61 -15.59 7.49
CA SER A 116 -22.01 -16.49 6.39
C SER A 116 -23.20 -17.41 6.71
N GLY A 117 -23.40 -17.76 7.98
CA GLY A 117 -24.53 -18.60 8.43
C GLY A 117 -25.79 -17.83 8.80
N GLN A 118 -25.79 -16.50 8.71
CA GLN A 118 -26.95 -15.69 9.06
C GLN A 118 -28.02 -15.77 7.97
N SER A 119 -29.28 -15.98 8.37
CA SER A 119 -30.43 -15.98 7.45
C SER A 119 -30.79 -14.58 6.95
N ARG A 120 -30.38 -13.55 7.69
CA ARG A 120 -30.64 -12.13 7.45
C ARG A 120 -29.39 -11.31 7.74
N LEU A 121 -29.25 -10.17 7.07
CA LEU A 121 -28.14 -9.24 7.26
C LEU A 121 -28.70 -7.86 7.61
N PRO A 122 -29.26 -7.68 8.81
CA PRO A 122 -29.90 -6.43 9.19
C PRO A 122 -28.86 -5.32 9.33
N CYS A 123 -29.19 -4.14 8.81
CA CYS A 123 -28.41 -2.93 9.03
C CYS A 123 -28.55 -2.48 10.50
N ALA A 124 -27.41 -2.21 11.14
CA ALA A 124 -27.34 -1.68 12.49
C ALA A 124 -26.66 -0.29 12.46
N PRO A 125 -27.35 0.79 12.86
CA PRO A 125 -26.73 2.08 13.07
C PRO A 125 -25.91 2.07 14.36
N SER A 126 -25.04 3.07 14.51
CA SER A 126 -24.41 3.31 15.81
C SER A 126 -25.48 3.62 16.86
N MET A 127 -25.32 3.03 18.05
CA MET A 127 -26.14 3.29 19.22
C MET A 127 -25.66 4.50 20.05
N PHE A 128 -24.46 5.00 19.73
CA PHE A 128 -23.83 6.10 20.45
C PHE A 128 -24.23 7.46 19.89
N LYS A 129 -24.21 8.47 20.75
CA LYS A 129 -24.49 9.86 20.33
C LYS A 129 -23.26 10.47 19.67
N PHE A 130 -23.52 11.30 18.66
CA PHE A 130 -22.51 12.09 17.98
C PHE A 130 -22.78 13.57 18.20
N ASN A 131 -21.72 14.33 18.43
CA ASN A 131 -21.77 15.79 18.53
C ASN A 131 -20.68 16.40 17.66
N GLN A 132 -20.87 17.66 17.25
CA GLN A 132 -19.85 18.40 16.53
C GLN A 132 -18.86 19.03 17.51
N HIS A 133 -17.57 18.88 17.21
CA HIS A 133 -16.47 19.41 18.02
C HIS A 133 -15.46 20.17 17.17
N GLY A 134 -14.71 21.07 17.82
CA GLY A 134 -13.70 21.90 17.18
C GLY A 134 -14.29 22.99 16.28
N LYS A 135 -13.41 23.81 15.71
CA LYS A 135 -13.75 24.91 14.81
C LYS A 135 -14.37 24.42 13.50
N ASN A 136 -14.00 23.22 13.08
CA ASN A 136 -14.48 22.62 11.83
C ASN A 136 -15.82 21.88 11.98
N GLY A 137 -16.37 21.79 13.21
CA GLY A 137 -17.63 21.09 13.47
C GLY A 137 -17.56 19.59 13.15
N THR A 138 -16.42 18.97 13.43
CA THR A 138 -16.19 17.55 13.15
C THR A 138 -17.10 16.69 14.03
N TRP A 139 -17.84 15.77 13.43
CA TRP A 139 -18.68 14.82 14.17
C TRP A 139 -17.82 13.76 14.88
N ILE A 140 -18.00 13.63 16.19
CA ILE A 140 -17.30 12.65 17.03
C ILE A 140 -18.30 11.99 17.98
N SER A 141 -18.12 10.70 18.23
CA SER A 141 -18.89 9.93 19.18
C SER A 141 -18.62 10.33 20.64
N GLU A 142 -19.63 10.21 21.49
CA GLU A 142 -19.52 10.40 22.94
C GLU A 142 -18.51 9.45 23.61
N LEU A 143 -18.08 8.39 22.91
CA LEU A 143 -17.05 7.46 23.37
C LEU A 143 -15.63 8.06 23.41
N LEU A 144 -15.39 9.18 22.74
CA LEU A 144 -14.06 9.80 22.60
C LEU A 144 -14.01 11.22 23.20
N PRO A 145 -14.46 11.44 24.44
CA PRO A 145 -14.62 12.78 24.98
C PRO A 145 -13.30 13.54 25.10
N GLN A 146 -12.21 12.83 25.43
CA GLN A 146 -10.87 13.43 25.54
C GLN A 146 -10.31 13.79 24.17
N ILE A 147 -10.45 12.90 23.18
CA ILE A 147 -9.96 13.17 21.82
C ILE A 147 -10.73 14.31 21.16
N ALA A 148 -12.03 14.42 21.45
CA ALA A 148 -12.85 15.51 20.96
C ALA A 148 -12.35 16.91 21.36
N THR A 149 -11.63 17.02 22.49
CA THR A 149 -11.00 18.29 22.91
C THR A 149 -9.80 18.71 22.05
N GLN A 150 -9.21 17.77 21.31
CA GLN A 150 -7.99 17.97 20.51
C GLN A 150 -8.27 17.87 19.00
N ILE A 151 -9.54 17.81 18.57
CA ILE A 151 -9.87 17.48 17.18
C ILE A 151 -9.33 18.47 16.15
N ASP A 152 -9.17 19.75 16.53
CA ASP A 152 -8.62 20.77 15.63
C ASP A 152 -7.13 20.54 15.29
N ASP A 153 -6.42 19.74 16.09
CA ASP A 153 -5.03 19.35 15.87
C ASP A 153 -4.90 17.96 15.22
N LEU A 154 -6.03 17.31 14.92
CA LEU A 154 -6.08 15.98 14.32
C LEU A 154 -6.55 16.04 12.87
N CYS A 155 -5.92 15.24 12.02
CA CYS A 155 -6.38 15.03 10.65
C CYS A 155 -7.09 13.67 10.56
N LEU A 156 -8.39 13.70 10.25
CA LEU A 156 -9.16 12.49 9.97
C LEU A 156 -9.16 12.21 8.47
N ILE A 157 -8.63 11.05 8.07
CA ILE A 157 -8.64 10.58 6.69
C ILE A 157 -9.79 9.59 6.51
N LYS A 158 -10.85 10.00 5.81
CA LYS A 158 -12.05 9.18 5.53
C LYS A 158 -12.12 8.61 4.11
N THR A 159 -11.06 8.81 3.33
CA THR A 159 -11.00 8.46 1.90
C THR A 159 -10.38 7.08 1.65
N LEU A 160 -10.00 6.35 2.70
CA LEU A 160 -9.42 5.02 2.56
C LEU A 160 -10.51 4.00 2.21
N ASN A 161 -10.22 3.14 1.25
CA ASN A 161 -11.09 2.07 0.79
C ASN A 161 -10.24 0.80 0.60
N THR A 162 -10.86 -0.36 0.83
CA THR A 162 -10.25 -1.67 0.60
C THR A 162 -11.30 -2.65 0.10
N GLU A 163 -10.86 -3.59 -0.74
CA GLU A 163 -11.66 -4.75 -1.19
C GLU A 163 -11.49 -5.96 -0.25
N ALA A 164 -10.61 -5.85 0.76
CA ALA A 164 -10.44 -6.89 1.76
C ALA A 164 -11.68 -6.99 2.66
N ILE A 165 -12.15 -8.22 2.89
CA ILE A 165 -13.34 -8.48 3.70
C ILE A 165 -13.07 -8.45 5.21
N ASN A 166 -11.80 -8.56 5.61
CA ASN A 166 -11.32 -8.59 6.98
C ASN A 166 -9.91 -7.99 7.07
N HIS A 167 -9.50 -7.65 8.30
CA HIS A 167 -8.18 -7.09 8.60
C HIS A 167 -7.12 -8.16 8.92
N ASP A 168 -7.49 -9.43 9.02
CA ASP A 168 -6.55 -10.53 9.26
C ASP A 168 -5.70 -10.85 8.01
N PRO A 169 -4.47 -11.35 8.16
CA PRO A 169 -3.55 -11.66 7.06
C PRO A 169 -4.06 -12.68 6.04
#